data_AF-A0A846NIH6-F1
#
_entry.id   AF-A0A846NIH6-F1
#
_cell.length_a   1.000
_cell.length_b   1.000
_cell.length_c   1.000
_cell.angle_alpha   90.00
_cell.angle_beta   90.00
_cell.angle_gamma   90.00
#
_symmetry.space_group_name_H-M   'P 1'
#
loop_
_entity.id
_entity.type
_entity.pdbx_description
1 polymer ?
#
loop_
_entity_poly.entity_id
_entity_poly.type
_entity_poly.pdbx_seq_one_letter_code
_entity_poly.pdbx_strand_id
1 'polypeptide(L)' 'GNLAPNGAVVKATAVSPKMLVHKGPARVFDSEEEAMEAILNKKIVEGDVVIIRYEGPKG' A
#
# COMPACT_ATOMS: atom_id res chain seq x y z
N GLY A 1 -1.67 4.25 -14.50
CA GLY A 1 -0.21 4.02 -14.59
C GLY A 1 0.04 2.55 -14.88
N ASN A 2 1.29 2.10 -15.02
CA ASN A 2 1.58 0.68 -15.29
C ASN A 2 1.12 -0.27 -14.17
N LEU A 3 1.09 0.16 -12.91
CA LEU A 3 0.58 -0.64 -11.77
C LEU A 3 -0.96 -0.70 -11.68
N ALA A 4 -1.65 0.31 -12.21
CA ALA A 4 -3.11 0.42 -12.20
C ALA A 4 -3.56 0.87 -13.58
N PRO A 5 -3.55 -0.02 -14.60
CA PRO A 5 -3.87 0.35 -15.98
C PRO A 5 -5.34 0.76 -16.14
N ASN A 6 -6.24 0.16 -15.36
CA ASN A 6 -7.67 0.45 -15.38
C ASN A 6 -8.10 1.49 -14.33
N GLY A 7 -7.14 2.11 -13.64
CA GLY A 7 -7.38 3.11 -12.62
C GLY A 7 -7.29 2.58 -11.19
N ALA A 8 -7.08 3.52 -10.27
CA ALA A 8 -7.12 3.35 -8.82
C ALA A 8 -7.66 4.65 -8.22
N VAL A 9 -8.14 4.60 -6.98
CA VAL A 9 -8.75 5.75 -6.30
C VAL A 9 -8.06 6.03 -4.97
N VAL A 10 -8.07 7.31 -4.58
CA VAL A 10 -7.58 7.76 -3.27
C VAL A 10 -8.52 8.84 -2.74
N LYS A 11 -8.77 8.84 -1.42
CA LYS A 11 -9.57 9.87 -0.75
C LYS A 11 -8.72 11.12 -0.50
N ALA A 12 -8.56 11.96 -1.52
CA ALA A 12 -7.58 13.05 -1.55
C ALA A 12 -7.62 14.00 -0.34
N THR A 13 -8.81 14.33 0.19
CA THR A 13 -8.98 15.23 1.34
C THR A 13 -8.47 14.66 2.67
N ALA A 14 -8.29 13.34 2.75
CA ALA A 14 -7.76 12.66 3.94
C ALA A 14 -6.28 12.28 3.82
N VAL A 15 -5.61 12.66 2.72
CA VAL A 15 -4.19 12.45 2.53
C VAL A 15 -3.45 13.73 2.88
N SER A 16 -2.42 13.62 3.73
CA SER A 16 -1.51 14.75 4.00
C SER A 16 -0.94 15.29 2.69
N PRO A 17 -0.84 16.62 2.48
CA PRO A 17 -0.25 17.19 1.27
C PRO A 17 1.16 16.65 0.95
N LYS A 18 1.94 16.33 2.00
CA LYS A 18 3.29 15.73 1.87
C LYS A 18 3.27 14.29 1.32
N MET A 19 2.15 13.58 1.44
CA MET A 19 1.97 12.20 0.99
C MET A 19 1.33 12.10 -0.39
N LEU A 20 0.93 13.21 -1.02
CA LEU A 20 0.38 13.21 -2.39
C LEU A 20 1.42 12.74 -3.41
N VAL A 21 2.70 12.94 -3.12
CA VAL A 21 3.82 12.39 -3.88
C VAL A 21 4.72 11.64 -2.91
N HIS A 22 4.71 10.32 -3.01
CA HIS A 22 5.53 9.44 -2.18
C HIS A 22 6.24 8.41 -3.05
N LYS A 23 7.49 8.08 -2.71
CA LYS A 23 8.27 7.04 -3.38
C LYS A 23 9.15 6.34 -2.36
N GLY A 24 9.14 5.01 -2.39
CA GLY A 24 9.98 4.19 -1.55
C GLY A 24 9.99 2.73 -1.99
N PRO A 25 10.70 1.87 -1.25
CA PRO A 25 10.76 0.45 -1.56
C PRO A 25 9.40 -0.22 -1.34
N ALA A 26 9.03 -1.13 -2.23
CA ALA A 26 7.80 -1.90 -2.12
C ALA A 26 7.93 -3.00 -1.05
N ARG A 27 6.97 -3.05 -0.12
CA ARG A 27 6.77 -4.15 0.82
C ARG A 27 5.48 -4.87 0.39
N VAL A 28 5.66 -5.98 -0.31
CA VAL A 28 4.55 -6.72 -0.96
C VAL A 28 4.10 -7.86 -0.07
N PHE A 29 2.79 -7.96 0.12
CA PHE A 29 2.10 -9.00 0.88
C PHE A 29 0.97 -9.57 0.04
N ASP A 30 0.63 -10.82 0.30
CA ASP A 30 -0.41 -11.53 -0.44
C ASP A 30 -1.73 -11.64 0.33
N SER A 31 -1.79 -11.15 1.59
CA SER A 31 -3.02 -10.93 2.34
C SER A 31 -2.90 -9.78 3.36
N GLU A 32 -4.03 -9.25 3.82
CA GLU A 32 -4.09 -8.26 4.90
C GLU A 32 -3.44 -8.78 6.20
N GLU A 33 -3.65 -10.05 6.55
CA GLU A 33 -3.10 -10.64 7.78
C GLU A 33 -1.56 -10.62 7.79
N GLU A 34 -0.92 -10.99 6.67
CA GLU A 34 0.55 -10.95 6.55
C GLU A 34 1.08 -9.51 6.69
N ALA A 35 0.41 -8.55 6.04
CA ALA A 35 0.77 -7.14 6.12
C ALA A 35 0.62 -6.61 7.55
N MET A 36 -0.47 -6.98 8.23
CA MET A 36 -0.73 -6.61 9.62
C MET A 36 0.31 -7.20 10.56
N GLU A 37 0.66 -8.47 10.40
CA GLU A 37 1.72 -9.11 11.18
C GLU A 37 3.06 -8.37 11.01
N ALA A 38 3.40 -7.98 9.77
CA ALA A 38 4.61 -7.22 9.49
C ALA A 38 4.60 -5.82 10.14
N ILE A 39 3.46 -5.13 10.16
CA ILE A 39 3.28 -3.85 10.86
C ILE A 39 3.48 -4.03 12.36
N LEU A 40 2.79 -5.00 12.97
CA LEU A 40 2.83 -5.24 14.42
C LEU A 40 4.22 -5.67 14.89
N ASN A 41 4.93 -6.45 14.07
CA ASN A 41 6.31 -6.86 14.32
C ASN A 41 7.35 -5.81 13.92
N LYS A 42 6.94 -4.58 13.58
CA LYS A 42 7.83 -3.46 13.21
C LYS A 42 8.79 -3.78 12.06
N LYS A 43 8.36 -4.62 11.12
CA LYS A 43 9.11 -4.99 9.90
C LYS A 43 8.94 -3.98 8.77
N ILE A 44 8.04 -3.01 8.92
CA ILE A 44 7.77 -1.91 7.99
C ILE A 44 8.32 -0.63 8.59
N VAL A 45 9.06 0.14 7.79
CA VAL A 45 9.73 1.38 8.23
C VAL A 45 9.22 2.60 7.48
N GLU A 46 9.51 3.79 8.01
CA GLU A 46 9.17 5.04 7.34
C GLU A 46 9.78 5.07 5.93
N GLY A 47 8.95 5.44 4.95
CA GLY A 47 9.35 5.46 3.55
C GLY A 47 8.82 4.26 2.75
N ASP A 48 8.54 3.14 3.38
CA ASP A 48 8.05 1.95 2.69
C ASP A 48 6.70 2.19 1.98
N VAL A 49 6.49 1.50 0.85
CA VAL A 49 5.20 1.44 0.15
C VAL A 49 4.62 0.04 0.38
N VAL A 50 3.63 -0.04 1.26
CA VAL A 50 2.93 -1.30 1.54
C VAL A 50 1.98 -1.61 0.39
N ILE A 51 2.12 -2.80 -0.19
CA ILE A 51 1.30 -3.31 -1.28
C ILE A 51 0.68 -4.62 -0.81
N ILE A 52 -0.65 -4.69 -0.78
CA ILE A 52 -1.38 -5.91 -0.45
C ILE A 52 -2.08 -6.37 -1.73
N ARG A 53 -1.80 -7.59 -2.16
CA ARG A 53 -2.38 -8.19 -3.38
C ARG A 53 -3.47 -9.19 -3.01
N TYR A 54 -4.24 -9.60 -4.01
CA TYR A 54 -5.33 -10.56 -3.87
C TYR A 54 -6.50 -10.11 -2.96
N GLU A 55 -6.55 -8.87 -2.50
CA GLU A 55 -7.71 -8.30 -1.79
C GLU A 55 -8.80 -7.75 -2.73
N GLY A 56 -8.84 -8.27 -3.96
CA GLY A 56 -9.84 -7.87 -4.96
C GLY A 56 -11.10 -8.72 -4.87
N PRO A 57 -12.18 -8.39 -5.61
CA PRO A 57 -13.46 -9.11 -5.56
C PRO A 57 -13.42 -10.63 -5.86
N LYS A 58 -12.30 -11.14 -6.36
CA LYS A 58 -12.10 -12.54 -6.74
C LYS A 58 -10.79 -13.13 -6.19
N GLY A 59 -10.05 -12.34 -5.40
CA GLY A 59 -8.81 -12.82 -4.83
C GLY A 59 -9.06 -13.61 -3.55
#